data_AF-A0A7Z9WCY1-F1
#
_entry.id   AF-A0A7Z9WCY1-F1
#
_cell.length_a   1.000
_cell.length_b   1.000
_cell.length_c   1.000
_cell.angle_alpha   90.00
_cell.angle_beta   90.00
_cell.angle_gamma   90.00
#
_symmetry.space_group_name_H-M   'P 1'
#
loop_
_entity.id
_entity.type
_entity.pdbx_description
1 polymer ?
#
loop_
_entity_poly.entity_id
_entity_poly.type
_entity_poly.pdbx_seq_one_letter_code
_entity_poly.pdbx_strand_id
1 'polypeptide(L)'
;MNKVVGVKFKNNGKVYEFDSGHFVLKKGDMVMVITEEGPAIGCVCTEPYDPPKSGPNRPLKKVFRLATPEEIERYEEICRMEEEILHYCYRKMKELGLAMSLVAVERRFDGSKVVVYFTADGRVDFRELVKILVRRFKTRIEMRQIGVRHQAKMVGGLGACGRVLCCTTFINNFAPVTIKMAKEQNLSLNPGKISGMCGRLMCCLTFEEKFYRTVKKDLPKIGKKVMTPKGLGKVVRQNVLKKTVIVALEDGEEMEFQTDLLQQANDINGISP
;
A
#
# COMPACT_ATOMS: atom_id res chain seq x y z
N MET A 1 -1.99 -15.33 27.01
CA MET A 1 -1.67 -14.40 25.91
C MET A 1 -2.95 -13.69 25.56
N ASN A 2 -2.93 -12.37 25.47
CA ASN A 2 -4.12 -11.63 25.05
C ASN A 2 -4.31 -11.79 23.54
N LYS A 3 -5.56 -11.77 23.09
CA LYS A 3 -5.89 -11.90 21.67
C LYS A 3 -5.59 -10.60 20.94
N VAL A 4 -5.32 -10.71 19.65
CA VAL A 4 -5.13 -9.56 18.75
C VAL A 4 -6.40 -9.32 17.98
N VAL A 5 -6.77 -8.04 17.84
CA VAL A 5 -7.92 -7.59 17.05
C VAL A 5 -7.48 -6.54 16.04
N GLY A 6 -8.04 -6.61 14.84
CA GLY A 6 -7.89 -5.60 13.81
C GLY A 6 -8.93 -4.51 13.99
N VAL A 7 -8.50 -3.28 14.29
CA VAL A 7 -9.35 -2.10 14.45
C VAL A 7 -9.17 -1.15 13.27
N LYS A 8 -10.27 -0.62 12.76
CA LYS A 8 -10.31 0.32 11.63
C LYS A 8 -11.03 1.60 12.04
N PHE A 9 -10.38 2.75 11.82
CA PHE A 9 -10.90 4.05 12.26
C PHE A 9 -11.83 4.74 11.25
N LYS A 10 -11.72 4.40 9.97
CA LYS A 10 -12.53 4.96 8.87
C LYS A 10 -12.83 3.89 7.82
N ASN A 11 -13.92 4.04 7.08
CA ASN A 11 -14.39 3.03 6.10
C ASN A 11 -13.39 2.64 5.01
N ASN A 12 -12.41 3.47 4.66
CA ASN A 12 -11.35 3.13 3.70
C ASN A 12 -9.94 3.07 4.33
N GLY A 13 -9.89 3.05 5.66
CA GLY A 13 -8.64 3.05 6.43
C GLY A 13 -7.95 1.69 6.51
N LYS A 14 -6.67 1.71 6.86
CA LYS A 14 -5.90 0.52 7.20
C LYS A 14 -6.49 -0.14 8.46
N VAL A 15 -6.47 -1.46 8.49
CA VAL A 15 -6.73 -2.22 9.72
C VAL A 15 -5.44 -2.24 10.54
N TYR A 16 -5.51 -1.72 11.75
CA TYR A 16 -4.41 -1.72 12.71
C TYR A 16 -4.62 -2.83 13.72
N GLU A 17 -3.56 -3.56 14.04
CA GLU A 17 -3.60 -4.60 15.07
C GLU A 17 -3.48 -3.95 16.46
N PHE A 18 -4.40 -4.31 17.35
CA PHE A 18 -4.41 -3.90 18.75
C PHE A 18 -4.52 -5.14 19.64
N ASP A 19 -3.94 -5.06 20.84
CA ASP A 19 -4.13 -6.04 21.90
C ASP A 19 -5.52 -5.85 22.51
N SER A 20 -6.35 -6.90 22.52
CA SER A 20 -7.72 -6.87 23.07
C SER A 20 -7.74 -6.70 24.59
N GLY A 21 -6.60 -6.89 25.27
CA GLY A 21 -6.51 -6.87 26.72
C GLY A 21 -7.38 -7.96 27.33
N HIS A 22 -8.23 -7.56 28.27
CA HIS A 22 -9.20 -8.44 28.94
C HIS A 22 -10.60 -8.38 28.30
N PHE A 23 -10.79 -7.61 27.22
CA PHE A 23 -12.09 -7.43 26.59
C PHE A 23 -12.40 -8.55 25.60
N VAL A 24 -13.60 -9.12 25.71
CA VAL A 24 -14.14 -10.07 24.73
C VAL A 24 -14.82 -9.27 23.63
N LEU A 25 -14.04 -8.94 22.59
CA LEU A 25 -14.49 -8.16 21.44
C LEU A 25 -15.02 -9.08 20.34
N LYS A 26 -16.01 -8.61 19.59
CA LYS A 26 -16.53 -9.25 18.38
C LYS A 26 -16.34 -8.34 17.18
N LYS A 27 -16.36 -8.94 15.98
CA LYS A 27 -16.38 -8.16 14.74
C LYS A 27 -17.63 -7.26 14.71
N GLY A 28 -17.42 -5.97 14.46
CA GLY A 28 -18.45 -4.93 14.47
C GLY A 28 -18.45 -4.06 15.72
N ASP A 29 -17.80 -4.49 16.81
CA ASP A 29 -17.78 -3.70 18.04
C ASP A 29 -17.04 -2.36 17.84
N MET A 30 -17.61 -1.29 18.40
CA MET A 30 -16.98 0.02 18.44
C MET A 30 -16.14 0.14 19.71
N VAL A 31 -14.86 0.46 19.53
CA VAL A 31 -13.88 0.52 20.62
C VAL A 31 -13.20 1.88 20.66
N MET A 32 -12.94 2.35 21.88
CA MET A 32 -12.09 3.50 22.14
C MET A 32 -10.64 3.03 22.24
N VAL A 33 -9.75 3.68 21.51
CA VAL A 33 -8.30 3.44 21.57
C VAL A 33 -7.54 4.75 21.68
N ILE A 34 -6.39 4.70 22.35
CA ILE A 34 -5.51 5.86 22.50
C ILE A 34 -4.44 5.79 21.42
N THR A 35 -4.54 6.67 20.43
CA THR A 35 -3.54 6.83 19.37
C THR A 35 -2.49 7.86 19.77
N GLU A 36 -1.42 8.01 18.98
CA GLU A 36 -0.47 9.12 19.16
C GLU A 36 -1.10 10.50 19.01
N GLU A 37 -2.21 10.59 18.28
CA GLU A 37 -2.92 11.85 18.04
C GLU A 37 -4.05 12.11 19.06
N GLY A 38 -4.24 11.20 20.03
CA GLY A 38 -5.27 11.27 21.05
C GLY A 38 -6.28 10.12 21.00
N PRO A 39 -7.36 10.21 21.79
CA PRO A 39 -8.42 9.21 21.80
C PRO A 39 -9.18 9.20 20.47
N ALA A 40 -9.46 8.00 19.97
CA ALA A 40 -10.20 7.79 18.73
C ALA A 40 -11.10 6.56 18.84
N ILE A 41 -12.26 6.64 18.20
CA ILE A 41 -13.19 5.53 18.04
C ILE A 41 -12.83 4.74 16.78
N GLY A 42 -12.79 3.43 16.88
CA GLY A 42 -12.60 2.53 15.75
C GLY A 42 -13.53 1.32 15.81
N CYS A 43 -13.76 0.69 14.67
CA CYS A 43 -14.58 -0.51 14.52
C CYS A 43 -13.69 -1.75 14.42
N VAL A 44 -14.01 -2.79 15.18
CA VAL A 44 -13.34 -4.10 15.11
C VAL A 44 -13.74 -4.79 13.80
N CYS A 45 -12.76 -5.07 12.95
CA CYS A 45 -12.96 -5.65 11.62
C CYS A 45 -12.61 -7.14 11.53
N THR A 46 -11.88 -7.68 12.50
CA THR A 46 -11.47 -9.08 12.55
C THR A 46 -11.95 -9.74 13.82
N GLU A 47 -12.21 -11.04 13.77
CA GLU A 47 -12.38 -11.84 14.99
C GLU A 47 -11.08 -11.83 15.80
N PRO A 48 -11.14 -11.85 17.14
CA PRO A 48 -9.94 -11.94 17.97
C PRO A 48 -9.18 -13.25 17.71
N TYR A 49 -7.90 -13.15 17.35
CA TYR A 49 -7.04 -14.30 17.06
C TYR A 49 -5.77 -14.29 17.90
N ASP A 50 -5.16 -15.47 18.08
CA ASP A 50 -3.88 -15.60 18.75
C ASP A 50 -2.75 -15.18 17.80
N PRO A 51 -1.86 -14.25 18.21
CA PRO A 51 -0.76 -13.81 17.36
C PRO A 51 0.19 -14.99 17.06
N PRO A 52 0.75 -15.07 15.84
CA PRO A 52 1.68 -16.14 15.49
C PRO A 52 2.92 -16.10 16.39
N LYS A 53 3.29 -17.25 16.98
CA LYS A 53 4.44 -17.39 17.90
C LYS A 53 5.80 -17.03 17.28
N SER A 54 5.89 -16.95 15.95
CA SER A 54 7.09 -16.68 15.16
C SER A 54 6.93 -15.39 14.34
N GLY A 55 6.63 -14.29 15.04
CA GLY A 55 6.49 -12.96 14.42
C GLY A 55 7.43 -11.94 15.08
N PRO A 56 7.80 -10.86 14.38
CA PRO A 56 8.50 -9.75 15.02
C PRO A 56 7.64 -9.24 16.19
N ASN A 57 8.21 -9.28 17.40
CA ASN A 57 7.55 -8.88 18.64
C ASN A 57 7.37 -7.35 18.66
N ARG A 58 6.39 -6.85 17.92
CA ARG A 58 6.03 -5.43 17.90
C ARG A 58 5.13 -5.15 19.09
N PRO A 59 5.43 -4.16 19.95
CA PRO A 59 4.53 -3.80 21.04
C PRO A 59 3.23 -3.26 20.44
N LEU A 60 2.16 -4.04 20.56
CA LEU A 60 0.83 -3.63 20.14
C LEU A 60 0.25 -2.67 21.18
N LYS A 61 -0.41 -1.60 20.70
CA LYS A 61 -1.20 -0.75 21.58
C LYS A 61 -2.43 -1.54 22.05
N LYS A 62 -2.88 -1.28 23.27
CA LYS A 62 -4.05 -1.95 23.85
C LYS A 62 -5.33 -1.20 23.48
N VAL A 63 -6.40 -1.96 23.30
CA VAL A 63 -7.76 -1.40 23.30
C VAL A 63 -8.03 -0.81 24.69
N PHE A 64 -8.50 0.44 24.75
CA PHE A 64 -8.74 1.11 26.02
C PHE A 64 -10.02 0.58 26.67
N ARG A 65 -11.13 0.58 25.92
CA ARG A 65 -12.42 -0.01 26.31
C ARG A 65 -13.39 -0.05 25.13
N LEU A 66 -14.55 -0.68 25.32
CA LEU A 66 -15.70 -0.50 24.43
C LEU A 66 -16.17 0.97 24.47
N ALA A 67 -16.61 1.46 23.31
CA ALA A 67 -17.20 2.79 23.17
C ALA A 67 -18.58 2.82 23.86
N THR A 68 -18.90 3.91 24.54
CA THR A 68 -20.26 4.10 25.08
C THR A 68 -21.23 4.52 23.98
N PRO A 69 -22.55 4.33 24.15
CA PRO A 69 -23.54 4.80 23.18
C PRO A 69 -23.38 6.28 22.82
N GLU A 70 -23.16 7.15 23.82
CA GLU A 70 -22.93 8.59 23.63
C GLU A 70 -21.67 8.88 22.77
N GLU A 71 -20.61 8.08 22.92
CA GLU A 71 -19.40 8.23 22.11
C GLU A 71 -19.58 7.75 20.67
N ILE A 72 -20.40 6.73 20.47
CA ILE A 72 -20.78 6.23 19.14
C ILE A 72 -21.63 7.28 18.43
N GLU A 73 -22.64 7.85 19.09
CA GLU A 73 -23.45 8.93 18.55
C GLU A 73 -22.59 10.15 18.19
N ARG A 74 -21.68 10.55 19.09
CA ARG A 74 -20.71 11.62 18.82
C ARG A 74 -19.80 11.30 17.62
N TYR A 75 -19.36 10.06 17.46
CA TYR A 75 -18.58 9.65 16.30
C TYR A 75 -19.37 9.80 15.00
N GLU A 76 -20.64 9.40 15.00
CA GLU A 76 -21.52 9.56 13.84
C GLU A 76 -21.77 11.03 13.50
N GLU A 77 -21.97 11.89 14.50
CA GLU A 77 -22.05 13.34 14.32
C GLU A 77 -20.78 13.92 13.70
N ILE A 78 -19.61 13.46 14.17
CA ILE A 78 -18.33 13.85 13.59
C ILE A 78 -18.28 13.47 12.11
N CYS A 79 -18.64 12.24 11.76
CA CYS A 79 -18.66 11.79 10.36
C CYS A 79 -19.61 12.64 9.50
N ARG A 80 -20.82 12.95 9.99
CA ARG A 80 -21.76 13.85 9.28
C ARG A 80 -21.19 15.24 9.08
N MET A 81 -20.52 15.81 10.09
CA MET A 81 -19.89 17.12 9.99
C MET A 81 -18.68 17.11 9.05
N GLU A 82 -17.87 16.06 9.05
CA GLU A 82 -16.76 15.90 8.08
C GLU A 82 -17.27 15.95 6.64
N GLU A 83 -18.39 15.26 6.36
CA GLU A 83 -19.04 15.29 5.05
C GLU A 83 -19.60 16.69 4.72
N GLU A 84 -20.27 17.37 5.65
CA GLU A 84 -20.76 18.75 5.42
C GLU A 84 -19.60 19.69 5.09
N ILE A 85 -18.51 19.62 5.87
CA ILE A 85 -17.31 20.45 5.68
C ILE A 85 -16.69 20.16 4.32
N LEU A 86 -16.58 18.88 3.92
CA LEU A 86 -16.03 18.48 2.63
C LEU A 86 -16.82 19.08 1.47
N HIS A 87 -18.16 18.93 1.48
CA HIS A 87 -19.03 19.46 0.43
C HIS A 87 -19.01 20.99 0.38
N TYR A 88 -19.04 21.65 1.54
CA TYR A 88 -18.99 23.10 1.61
C TYR A 88 -17.63 23.65 1.12
N CYS A 89 -16.53 23.02 1.57
CA CYS A 89 -15.18 23.35 1.13
C CYS A 89 -15.03 23.19 -0.39
N TYR A 90 -15.56 22.11 -0.96
CA TYR A 90 -15.52 21.88 -2.40
C TYR A 90 -16.24 22.95 -3.21
N ARG A 91 -17.43 23.38 -2.76
CA ARG A 91 -18.14 24.49 -3.42
C ARG A 91 -17.34 25.79 -3.36
N LYS A 92 -16.83 26.16 -2.18
CA LYS A 92 -16.07 27.41 -2.01
C LYS A 92 -14.72 27.39 -2.72
N MET A 93 -14.08 26.24 -2.79
CA MET A 93 -12.87 26.03 -3.60
C MET A 93 -13.13 26.35 -5.08
N LYS A 94 -14.25 25.87 -5.63
CA LYS A 94 -14.65 26.17 -7.02
C LYS A 94 -14.99 27.65 -7.23
N GLU A 95 -15.76 28.26 -6.33
CA GLU A 95 -16.11 29.68 -6.41
C GLU A 95 -14.87 30.58 -6.39
N LEU A 96 -13.85 30.24 -5.59
CA LEU A 96 -12.60 30.98 -5.48
C LEU A 96 -11.59 30.64 -6.59
N GLY A 97 -11.90 29.70 -7.49
CA GLY A 97 -11.01 29.30 -8.59
C GLY A 97 -9.68 28.69 -8.14
N LEU A 98 -9.66 28.01 -7.00
CA LEU A 98 -8.41 27.49 -6.42
C LEU A 98 -7.96 26.21 -7.16
N ALA A 99 -6.72 26.23 -7.68
CA ALA A 99 -6.11 25.11 -8.40
C ALA A 99 -5.64 23.98 -7.44
N MET A 100 -6.59 23.33 -6.78
CA MET A 100 -6.34 22.18 -5.91
C MET A 100 -7.47 21.14 -5.99
N SER A 101 -7.19 19.93 -5.54
CA SER A 101 -8.17 18.85 -5.41
C SER A 101 -8.33 18.44 -3.95
N LEU A 102 -9.54 18.53 -3.43
CA LEU A 102 -9.87 18.04 -2.08
C LEU A 102 -9.87 16.51 -2.06
N VAL A 103 -9.30 15.95 -0.99
CA VAL A 103 -9.17 14.50 -0.81
C VAL A 103 -10.05 14.00 0.32
N ALA A 104 -9.92 14.60 1.51
CA ALA A 104 -10.65 14.19 2.70
C ALA A 104 -10.69 15.32 3.73
N VAL A 105 -11.65 15.23 4.64
CA VAL A 105 -11.70 16.06 5.85
C VAL A 105 -11.67 15.13 7.06
N GLU A 106 -10.86 15.50 8.05
CA GLU A 106 -10.77 14.81 9.33
C GLU A 106 -11.00 15.78 10.46
N ARG A 107 -11.95 15.47 11.34
CA ARG A 107 -12.16 16.22 12.58
C ARG A 107 -11.70 15.36 13.74
N ARG A 108 -10.90 15.95 14.63
CA ARG A 108 -10.50 15.24 15.85
C ARG A 108 -11.70 14.93 16.72
N PHE A 109 -11.63 13.81 17.45
CA PHE A 109 -12.67 13.38 18.36
C PHE A 109 -12.96 14.41 19.46
N ASP A 110 -11.92 15.10 19.94
CA ASP A 110 -12.01 16.20 20.91
C ASP A 110 -12.64 17.49 20.34
N GLY A 111 -12.86 17.57 19.02
CA GLY A 111 -13.39 18.75 18.34
C GLY A 111 -12.41 19.93 18.23
N SER A 112 -11.16 19.77 18.67
CA SER A 112 -10.17 20.86 18.76
C SER A 112 -9.73 21.41 17.40
N LYS A 113 -9.71 20.55 16.38
CA LYS A 113 -9.25 20.89 15.03
C LYS A 113 -9.91 20.05 13.96
N VAL A 114 -10.00 20.64 12.77
CA VAL A 114 -10.36 20.00 11.51
C VAL A 114 -9.17 20.09 10.57
N VAL A 115 -8.77 18.97 10.01
CA VAL A 115 -7.70 18.85 9.00
C VAL A 115 -8.34 18.60 7.64
N VAL A 116 -8.05 19.46 6.68
CA VAL A 116 -8.51 19.33 5.30
C VAL A 116 -7.33 18.88 4.45
N TYR A 117 -7.44 17.69 3.88
CA TYR A 117 -6.43 17.11 3.00
C TYR A 117 -6.70 17.48 1.55
N PHE A 118 -5.69 17.99 0.87
CA PHE A 118 -5.78 18.37 -0.54
C PHE A 118 -4.50 18.02 -1.31
N THR A 119 -4.61 17.92 -2.63
CA THR A 119 -3.47 17.83 -3.55
C THR A 119 -3.44 19.04 -4.47
N ALA A 120 -2.24 19.47 -4.86
CA ALA A 120 -2.01 20.55 -5.80
C ALA A 120 -0.63 20.37 -6.42
N ASP A 121 -0.47 20.77 -7.68
CA ASP A 121 0.82 20.70 -8.39
C ASP A 121 1.80 21.79 -7.95
N GLY A 122 1.28 22.93 -7.51
CA GLY A 122 2.05 24.08 -7.07
C GLY A 122 1.60 24.64 -5.71
N ARG A 123 2.07 25.85 -5.41
CA ARG A 123 1.60 26.61 -4.24
C ARG A 123 0.20 27.14 -4.52
N VAL A 124 -0.69 27.00 -3.55
CA VAL A 124 -2.08 27.47 -3.62
C VAL A 124 -2.32 28.43 -2.47
N ASP A 125 -2.81 29.63 -2.77
CA ASP A 125 -3.21 30.58 -1.74
C ASP A 125 -4.65 30.29 -1.29
N PHE A 126 -4.78 29.54 -0.19
CA PHE A 126 -6.06 29.15 0.39
C PHE A 126 -6.48 30.04 1.59
N ARG A 127 -5.83 31.19 1.82
CA ARG A 127 -6.09 32.02 3.00
C ARG A 127 -7.55 32.47 3.09
N GLU A 128 -8.16 32.83 1.96
CA GLU A 128 -9.56 33.25 1.94
C GLU A 128 -10.52 32.07 2.20
N LEU A 129 -10.24 30.90 1.63
CA LEU A 129 -10.99 29.68 1.90
C LEU A 129 -10.97 29.34 3.40
N VAL A 130 -9.80 29.42 4.05
CA VAL A 130 -9.68 29.17 5.50
C VAL A 130 -10.53 30.14 6.31
N LYS A 131 -10.55 31.44 5.98
CA LYS A 131 -11.41 32.40 6.68
C LYS A 131 -12.89 32.05 6.56
N ILE A 132 -13.34 31.65 5.37
CA ILE A 132 -14.73 31.25 5.12
C ILE A 132 -15.08 30.01 5.95
N LEU A 133 -14.21 28.99 5.97
CA LEU A 133 -14.43 27.76 6.74
C LEU A 133 -14.45 28.02 8.25
N VAL A 134 -13.51 28.81 8.77
CA VAL A 134 -13.46 29.17 10.20
C VAL A 134 -14.71 29.93 10.61
N ARG A 135 -15.19 30.88 9.79
CA ARG A 135 -16.44 31.63 10.06
C ARG A 135 -17.66 30.72 10.12
N ARG A 136 -17.75 29.72 9.23
CA ARG A 136 -18.90 28.81 9.15
C ARG A 136 -18.90 27.77 10.28
N PHE A 137 -17.76 27.11 10.51
CA PHE A 137 -17.67 25.95 11.42
C PHE A 137 -17.12 26.27 12.80
N LYS A 138 -16.67 27.51 13.04
CA LYS A 138 -16.16 28.01 14.34
C LYS A 138 -15.10 27.10 14.96
N THR A 139 -14.32 26.41 14.13
CA THR A 139 -13.31 25.44 14.53
C THR A 139 -11.98 25.78 13.86
N ARG A 140 -10.86 25.41 14.49
CA ARG A 140 -9.54 25.58 13.91
C ARG A 140 -9.39 24.69 12.67
N ILE A 141 -9.16 25.30 11.51
CA ILE A 141 -8.96 24.60 10.24
C ILE A 141 -7.45 24.52 9.93
N GLU A 142 -6.95 23.31 9.73
CA GLU A 142 -5.59 23.01 9.27
C GLU A 142 -5.66 22.51 7.82
N MET A 143 -5.03 23.23 6.89
CA MET A 143 -4.94 22.79 5.50
C MET A 143 -3.66 21.96 5.33
N ARG A 144 -3.79 20.71 4.86
CA ARG A 144 -2.65 19.79 4.69
C ARG A 144 -2.53 19.34 3.24
N GLN A 145 -1.47 19.78 2.58
CA GLN A 145 -1.12 19.31 1.24
C GLN A 145 -0.51 17.91 1.32
N ILE A 146 -1.02 16.98 0.52
CA ILE A 146 -0.49 15.62 0.39
C ILE A 146 -0.07 15.34 -1.04
N GLY A 147 0.86 14.41 -1.23
CA GLY A 147 1.24 13.94 -2.57
C GLY A 147 0.20 12.99 -3.17
N VAL A 148 0.20 12.88 -4.51
CA VAL A 148 -0.70 12.00 -5.28
C VAL A 148 -0.69 10.53 -4.81
N ARG A 149 0.42 10.03 -4.29
CA ARG A 149 0.50 8.67 -3.74
C ARG A 149 -0.23 8.54 -2.40
N HIS A 150 -0.13 9.55 -1.53
CA HIS A 150 -0.89 9.58 -0.28
C HIS A 150 -2.39 9.75 -0.55
N GLN A 151 -2.76 10.54 -1.55
CA GLN A 151 -4.15 10.59 -2.04
C GLN A 151 -4.64 9.21 -2.44
N ALA A 152 -3.91 8.48 -3.30
CA ALA A 152 -4.28 7.11 -3.69
C ALA A 152 -4.35 6.16 -2.48
N LYS A 153 -3.48 6.32 -1.48
CA LYS A 153 -3.53 5.55 -0.23
C LYS A 153 -4.81 5.81 0.57
N MET A 154 -5.21 7.07 0.71
CA MET A 154 -6.38 7.50 1.48
C MET A 154 -7.70 7.12 0.79
N VAL A 155 -7.76 7.31 -0.53
CA VAL A 155 -8.94 6.93 -1.33
C VAL A 155 -9.05 5.40 -1.44
N GLY A 156 -7.91 4.72 -1.56
CA GLY A 156 -7.85 3.28 -1.82
C GLY A 156 -8.10 2.96 -3.29
N GLY A 157 -8.41 1.69 -3.56
CA GLY A 157 -8.72 1.19 -4.90
C GLY A 157 -8.00 -0.10 -5.25
N LEU A 158 -8.09 -0.49 -6.52
CA LEU A 158 -7.45 -1.67 -7.09
C LEU A 158 -6.30 -1.25 -8.00
N GLY A 159 -5.19 -1.99 -7.94
CA GLY A 159 -4.08 -1.85 -8.87
C GLY A 159 -4.36 -2.56 -10.19
N ALA A 160 -3.50 -2.34 -11.18
CA ALA A 160 -3.57 -3.03 -12.47
C ALA A 160 -3.47 -4.56 -12.37
N CYS A 161 -2.98 -5.08 -11.24
CA CYS A 161 -2.95 -6.51 -10.92
C CYS A 161 -4.27 -7.06 -10.35
N GLY A 162 -5.32 -6.24 -10.24
CA GLY A 162 -6.63 -6.63 -9.68
C GLY A 162 -6.67 -6.72 -8.15
N ARG A 163 -5.55 -6.47 -7.44
CA ARG A 163 -5.48 -6.46 -5.98
C ARG A 163 -5.61 -5.05 -5.42
N VAL A 164 -5.96 -4.94 -4.13
CA VAL A 164 -5.95 -3.66 -3.40
C VAL A 164 -4.56 -3.02 -3.47
N LEU A 165 -4.51 -1.69 -3.60
CA LEU A 165 -3.26 -0.94 -3.71
C LEU A 165 -2.24 -1.31 -2.61
N CYS A 166 -1.00 -1.58 -3.02
CA CYS A 166 0.08 -1.94 -2.11
C CYS A 166 0.35 -0.85 -1.05
N CYS A 167 0.17 0.42 -1.41
CA CYS A 167 0.33 1.57 -0.51
C CYS A 167 -0.76 1.70 0.56
N THR A 168 -1.93 1.08 0.35
CA THR A 168 -3.03 1.01 1.33
C THR A 168 -2.88 -0.20 2.25
N THR A 169 -2.26 -1.28 1.76
CA THR A 169 -2.16 -2.55 2.48
C THR A 169 -0.89 -2.65 3.34
N PHE A 170 0.27 -2.90 2.71
CA PHE A 170 1.50 -3.26 3.44
C PHE A 170 2.66 -2.28 3.25
N ILE A 171 2.72 -1.55 2.14
CA ILE A 171 3.82 -0.60 1.85
C ILE A 171 3.50 0.76 2.48
N ASN A 172 4.27 1.14 3.50
CA ASN A 172 4.08 2.41 4.23
C ASN A 172 5.26 3.37 4.06
N ASN A 173 6.47 2.84 3.92
CA ASN A 173 7.66 3.63 3.62
C ASN A 173 7.97 3.52 2.13
N PHE A 174 8.06 4.66 1.45
CA PHE A 174 8.23 4.70 0.00
C PHE A 174 9.68 5.02 -0.33
N ALA A 175 10.44 3.98 -0.64
CA ALA A 175 11.72 4.17 -1.31
C ALA A 175 11.52 4.74 -2.72
N PRO A 176 12.48 5.53 -3.24
CA PRO A 176 12.47 5.99 -4.63
C PRO A 176 12.38 4.81 -5.60
N VAL A 177 11.51 4.95 -6.61
CA VAL A 177 11.35 3.96 -7.67
C VAL A 177 12.04 4.49 -8.93
N THR A 178 12.81 3.65 -9.63
CA THR A 178 13.52 4.04 -10.85
C THR A 178 13.09 3.21 -12.06
N ILE A 179 13.25 3.75 -13.26
CA ILE A 179 12.96 3.05 -14.52
C ILE A 179 13.86 1.81 -14.68
N LYS A 180 15.07 1.84 -14.10
CA LYS A 180 15.99 0.71 -14.11
C LYS A 180 15.36 -0.54 -13.48
N MET A 181 14.62 -0.37 -12.38
CA MET A 181 13.92 -1.48 -11.71
C MET A 181 12.89 -2.14 -12.63
N ALA A 182 12.14 -1.36 -13.41
CA ALA A 182 11.19 -1.91 -14.38
C ALA A 182 11.89 -2.72 -15.48
N LYS A 183 13.04 -2.22 -16.00
CA LYS A 183 13.88 -2.97 -16.95
C LYS A 183 14.41 -4.27 -16.34
N GLU A 184 14.89 -4.21 -15.10
CA GLU A 184 15.39 -5.37 -14.37
C GLU A 184 14.29 -6.42 -14.10
N GLN A 185 13.02 -6.03 -14.11
CA GLN A 185 11.86 -6.93 -13.98
C GLN A 185 11.26 -7.33 -15.33
N ASN A 186 11.94 -7.00 -16.44
CA ASN A 186 11.50 -7.29 -17.81
C ASN A 186 10.09 -6.72 -18.14
N LEU A 187 9.73 -5.58 -17.53
CA LEU A 187 8.46 -4.90 -17.82
C LEU A 187 8.60 -3.97 -19.02
N SER A 188 7.53 -3.85 -19.80
CA SER A 188 7.44 -2.85 -20.88
C SER A 188 7.51 -1.44 -20.30
N LEU A 189 8.28 -0.56 -20.93
CA LEU A 189 8.49 0.82 -20.47
C LEU A 189 7.32 1.76 -20.83
N ASN A 190 6.20 1.22 -21.30
CA ASN A 190 4.99 2.00 -21.49
C ASN A 190 4.47 2.49 -20.12
N PRO A 191 4.23 3.81 -19.93
CA PRO A 191 3.69 4.37 -18.69
C PRO A 191 2.47 3.61 -18.14
N GLY A 192 1.55 3.15 -19.00
CA GLY A 192 0.37 2.39 -18.56
C GLY A 192 0.67 1.04 -17.91
N LYS A 193 1.88 0.47 -18.12
CA LYS A 193 2.31 -0.80 -17.55
C LYS A 193 3.22 -0.64 -16.31
N ILE A 194 3.83 0.52 -16.11
CA ILE A 194 4.79 0.75 -15.02
C ILE A 194 4.34 1.79 -13.99
N SER A 195 3.31 2.57 -14.31
CA SER A 195 2.72 3.55 -13.40
C SER A 195 1.58 2.94 -12.60
N GLY A 196 1.53 3.25 -11.31
CA GLY A 196 0.39 2.93 -10.46
C GLY A 196 -0.75 3.93 -10.64
N MET A 197 -1.88 3.67 -9.97
CA MET A 197 -3.06 4.54 -10.00
C MET A 197 -2.79 5.99 -9.55
N CYS A 198 -1.74 6.20 -8.76
CA CYS A 198 -1.29 7.54 -8.39
C CYS A 198 -0.53 8.31 -9.50
N GLY A 199 -0.42 7.76 -10.72
CA GLY A 199 0.32 8.36 -11.84
C GLY A 199 1.86 8.28 -11.74
N ARG A 200 2.40 7.86 -10.59
CA ARG A 200 3.84 7.59 -10.39
C ARG A 200 4.17 6.12 -10.60
N LEU A 201 5.45 5.80 -10.79
CA LEU A 201 5.95 4.43 -10.88
C LEU A 201 5.45 3.54 -9.72
N MET A 202 5.13 2.29 -10.03
CA MET A 202 4.54 1.34 -9.08
C MET A 202 5.49 1.05 -7.91
N CYS A 203 4.97 1.10 -6.69
CA CYS A 203 5.76 0.81 -5.48
C CYS A 203 6.13 -0.68 -5.33
N CYS A 204 5.41 -1.59 -6.01
CA CYS A 204 5.77 -3.01 -6.05
C CYS A 204 7.13 -3.25 -6.75
N LEU A 205 7.54 -2.38 -7.68
CA LEU A 205 8.83 -2.50 -8.36
C LEU A 205 9.97 -2.50 -7.34
N THR A 206 9.98 -1.54 -6.41
CA THR A 206 11.00 -1.50 -5.36
C THR A 206 10.86 -2.63 -4.35
N PHE A 207 9.63 -3.03 -4.02
CA PHE A 207 9.39 -4.13 -3.10
C PHE A 207 9.96 -5.46 -3.64
N GLU A 208 9.79 -5.72 -4.94
CA GLU A 208 10.20 -6.97 -5.58
C GLU A 208 11.66 -6.96 -6.05
N GLU A 209 12.28 -5.78 -6.22
CA GLU A 209 13.62 -5.62 -6.80
C GLU A 209 14.66 -6.54 -6.15
N LYS A 210 14.72 -6.60 -4.81
CA LYS A 210 15.70 -7.42 -4.10
C LYS A 210 15.56 -8.90 -4.47
N PHE A 211 14.33 -9.40 -4.58
CA PHE A 211 14.05 -10.78 -4.97
C PHE A 211 14.51 -11.03 -6.41
N TYR A 212 14.09 -10.17 -7.34
CA TYR A 212 14.48 -10.29 -8.75
C TYR A 212 16.00 -10.26 -8.94
N ARG A 213 16.71 -9.37 -8.23
CA ARG A 213 18.16 -9.24 -8.35
C ARG A 213 18.90 -10.48 -7.83
N THR A 214 18.42 -11.09 -6.74
CA THR A 214 19.04 -12.31 -6.21
C THR A 214 18.82 -13.46 -7.19
N VAL A 215 17.57 -13.72 -7.58
CA VAL A 215 17.25 -14.87 -8.44
C VAL A 215 17.85 -14.73 -9.84
N LYS A 216 17.93 -13.51 -10.40
CA LYS A 216 18.59 -13.29 -11.70
C LYS A 216 20.10 -13.57 -11.70
N LYS A 217 20.77 -13.55 -10.54
CA LYS A 217 22.19 -13.94 -10.47
C LYS A 217 22.35 -15.45 -10.65
N ASP A 218 21.39 -16.22 -10.16
CA ASP A 218 21.42 -17.68 -10.20
C ASP A 218 20.92 -18.22 -11.56
N LEU A 219 20.09 -17.44 -12.27
CA LEU A 219 19.53 -17.83 -13.57
C LEU A 219 20.54 -17.67 -14.73
N PRO A 220 20.66 -18.68 -15.63
CA PRO A 220 21.49 -18.56 -16.82
C PRO A 220 20.94 -17.50 -17.78
N LYS A 221 21.81 -16.62 -18.29
CA LYS A 221 21.43 -15.50 -19.18
C LYS A 221 20.70 -15.98 -20.45
N ILE A 222 19.73 -15.19 -20.89
CA ILE A 222 19.04 -15.41 -22.17
C ILE A 222 20.09 -15.49 -23.30
N GLY A 223 19.95 -16.51 -24.14
CA GLY A 223 20.85 -16.81 -25.25
C GLY A 223 22.02 -17.73 -24.93
N LYS A 224 22.28 -18.06 -23.65
CA LYS A 224 23.32 -19.01 -23.26
C LYS A 224 22.89 -20.45 -23.59
N LYS A 225 23.83 -21.28 -24.03
CA LYS A 225 23.63 -22.73 -24.18
C LYS A 225 23.76 -23.42 -22.83
N VAL A 226 22.81 -24.27 -22.49
CA VAL A 226 22.76 -25.03 -21.23
C VAL A 226 22.51 -26.50 -21.55
N MET A 227 23.08 -27.39 -20.72
CA MET A 227 22.78 -28.82 -20.76
C MET A 227 21.51 -29.05 -19.95
N THR A 228 20.51 -29.66 -20.59
CA THR A 228 19.26 -30.09 -19.96
C THR A 228 19.22 -31.62 -19.89
N PRO A 229 18.33 -32.22 -19.08
CA PRO A 229 18.13 -33.67 -19.09
C PRO A 229 17.75 -34.27 -20.46
N LYS A 230 17.28 -33.45 -21.41
CA LYS A 230 16.93 -33.85 -22.77
C LYS A 230 17.98 -33.48 -23.82
N GLY A 231 19.13 -32.95 -23.41
CA GLY A 231 20.22 -32.54 -24.31
C GLY A 231 20.52 -31.05 -24.27
N LEU A 232 21.34 -30.60 -25.22
CA LEU A 232 21.78 -29.21 -25.33
C LEU A 232 20.64 -28.34 -25.85
N GLY A 233 20.52 -27.14 -25.27
CA GLY A 233 19.56 -26.16 -25.73
C GLY A 233 19.94 -24.73 -25.38
N LYS A 234 19.25 -23.78 -25.99
CA LYS A 234 19.48 -22.34 -25.81
C LYS A 234 18.38 -21.72 -24.97
N VAL A 235 18.75 -20.95 -23.94
CA VAL A 235 17.78 -20.24 -23.10
C VAL A 235 17.08 -19.15 -23.91
N VAL A 236 15.77 -19.27 -24.10
CA VAL A 236 14.94 -18.28 -24.83
C VAL A 236 14.32 -17.29 -23.86
N ARG A 237 13.77 -17.77 -22.73
CA ARG A 237 13.11 -16.93 -21.72
C ARG A 237 13.46 -17.40 -20.31
N GLN A 238 13.32 -16.47 -19.37
CA GLN A 238 13.50 -16.72 -17.94
C GLN A 238 12.21 -16.40 -17.21
N ASN A 239 11.80 -17.27 -16.30
CA ASN A 239 10.72 -17.01 -15.36
C ASN A 239 11.31 -16.85 -13.95
N VAL A 240 11.56 -15.58 -13.59
CA VAL A 240 12.23 -15.23 -12.33
C VAL A 240 11.38 -15.62 -11.11
N LEU A 241 10.04 -15.54 -11.21
CA LEU A 241 9.16 -15.85 -10.09
C LEU A 241 9.10 -17.36 -9.80
N LYS A 242 9.12 -18.20 -10.83
CA LYS A 242 9.13 -19.67 -10.69
C LYS A 242 10.54 -20.27 -10.55
N LYS A 243 11.60 -19.47 -10.75
CA LYS A 243 12.99 -19.96 -10.87
C LYS A 243 13.14 -21.03 -11.95
N THR A 244 12.48 -20.82 -13.09
CA THR A 244 12.54 -21.71 -14.25
C THR A 244 13.05 -20.95 -15.47
N VAL A 245 13.56 -21.69 -16.45
CA VAL A 245 13.96 -21.14 -17.75
C VAL A 245 13.33 -21.96 -18.87
N ILE A 246 12.96 -21.28 -19.95
CA ILE A 246 12.46 -21.89 -21.17
C ILE A 246 13.64 -22.04 -22.11
N VAL A 247 13.94 -23.27 -22.48
CA VAL A 247 15.06 -23.66 -23.33
C VAL A 247 14.52 -24.19 -24.65
N ALA A 248 15.00 -23.65 -25.76
CA ALA A 248 14.80 -24.23 -27.09
C ALA A 248 15.85 -25.33 -27.31
N LEU A 249 15.39 -26.56 -27.45
CA LEU A 249 16.22 -27.72 -27.79
C LEU A 249 16.60 -27.68 -29.29
N GLU A 250 17.57 -28.50 -29.70
CA GLU A 250 18.01 -28.56 -31.10
C GLU A 250 16.88 -29.02 -32.05
N ASP A 251 15.93 -29.80 -31.53
CA ASP A 251 14.74 -30.27 -32.27
C ASP A 251 13.67 -29.18 -32.47
N GLY A 252 13.90 -27.95 -31.96
CA GLY A 252 12.99 -26.81 -32.08
C GLY A 252 11.89 -26.74 -31.03
N GLU A 253 11.76 -27.75 -30.17
CA GLU A 253 10.82 -27.73 -29.04
C GLU A 253 11.28 -26.77 -27.93
N GLU A 254 10.35 -25.97 -27.40
CA GLU A 254 10.56 -25.13 -26.22
C GLU A 254 10.07 -25.86 -24.97
N MET A 255 10.97 -26.08 -24.01
CA MET A 255 10.64 -26.75 -22.75
C MET A 255 11.07 -25.92 -21.52
N GLU A 256 10.24 -25.98 -20.47
CA GLU A 256 10.50 -25.31 -19.19
C GLU A 256 11.27 -26.25 -18.24
N PHE A 257 12.42 -25.79 -17.74
CA PHE A 257 13.26 -26.52 -16.79
C PHE A 257 13.51 -25.70 -15.52
N GLN A 258 13.61 -26.37 -14.38
CA GLN A 258 14.10 -25.76 -13.13
C GLN A 258 15.60 -25.50 -13.21
N THR A 259 16.05 -24.43 -12.55
CA THR A 259 17.48 -24.05 -12.52
C THR A 259 18.40 -25.14 -12.01
N ASP A 260 17.93 -25.91 -11.04
CA ASP A 260 18.75 -26.88 -10.31
C ASP A 260 19.10 -28.10 -11.18
N LEU A 261 18.37 -28.30 -12.27
CA LEU A 261 18.55 -29.39 -13.23
C LEU A 261 19.42 -28.98 -14.44
N LEU A 262 20.00 -27.78 -14.42
CA LEU A 262 20.75 -27.23 -15.56
C LEU A 262 22.23 -27.13 -15.23
N GLN A 263 23.06 -27.73 -16.09
CA GLN A 263 24.50 -27.54 -16.05
C GLN A 263 24.92 -26.54 -17.14
N GLN A 264 25.83 -25.63 -16.80
CA GLN A 264 26.37 -24.70 -17.78
C GLN A 264 27.35 -25.47 -18.69
N ALA A 265 27.13 -25.42 -20.00
CA ALA A 265 27.96 -26.15 -20.97
C ALA A 265 29.44 -25.71 -20.99
N ASN A 266 29.78 -24.59 -20.34
CA ASN A 266 31.15 -24.10 -20.26
C ASN A 266 32.07 -24.96 -19.36
N ASP A 267 31.53 -25.81 -18.49
CA ASP A 267 32.33 -26.68 -17.61
C ASP A 267 32.69 -28.02 -18.26
N ILE A 268 32.25 -28.27 -19.51
CA ILE A 268 32.44 -29.56 -20.19
C ILE A 268 33.69 -29.55 -21.11
N ASN A 269 34.27 -28.39 -21.41
CA ASN A 269 35.47 -28.28 -22.26
C ASN A 269 36.81 -28.36 -21.49
N GLY A 270 36.80 -28.81 -20.24
CA GLY A 270 38.01 -28.97 -19.41
C GLY A 270 38.68 -30.34 -19.50
N ILE A 271 38.14 -31.28 -20.26
CA ILE A 271 38.73 -32.63 -20.41
C ILE A 271 38.80 -32.97 -21.89
N SER A 272 39.99 -32.83 -22.46
CA SER A 272 40.41 -33.49 -23.70
C SER A 272 41.94 -33.43 -23.77
N PRO A 273 42.57 -34.44 -24.38
CA PRO A 273 42.90 -35.77 -23.83
C PRO A 273 44.24 -35.77 -23.06
#